data_AF-A0A2G7GUE6-F1
#
_entry.id   AF-A0A2G7GUE6-F1
#
_cell.length_a   1.000
_cell.length_b   1.000
_cell.length_c   1.000
_cell.angle_alpha   90.00
_cell.angle_beta   90.00
_cell.angle_gamma   90.00
#
_symmetry.space_group_name_H-M   'P 1'
#
loop_
_entity.id
_entity.type
_entity.pdbx_description
1 polymer ?
#
loop_
_entity_poly.entity_id
_entity_poly.type
_entity_poly.pdbx_seq_one_letter_code
_entity_poly.pdbx_strand_id
1 'polypeptide(L)'
;MDYALTDLANAESQLLLRQTLLAANDKFKYCFPLNGTIGISQVKLGALSFSGYYTMNTVSTNDPIAVDIPVNQGDPSFYPVEKQLVKDSLFSIQLQDNSIYKRQGDYCD
;
A
#
# COMPACT_ATOMS: atom_id res chain seq x y z
N MET A 1 16.31 29.18 -45.07
CA MET A 1 15.12 28.31 -44.92
C MET A 1 15.18 27.43 -43.67
N ASP A 2 16.35 27.30 -43.01
CA ASP A 2 16.53 26.41 -41.84
C ASP A 2 16.17 27.05 -40.48
N TYR A 3 16.07 28.38 -40.44
CA TYR A 3 15.78 29.14 -39.22
C TYR A 3 14.36 28.87 -38.72
N ALA A 4 13.39 28.71 -39.62
CA ALA A 4 11.99 28.46 -39.23
C ALA A 4 11.80 27.07 -38.56
N LEU A 5 12.57 26.06 -38.99
CA LEU A 5 12.52 24.73 -38.38
C LEU A 5 13.24 24.72 -37.02
N THR A 6 14.37 25.43 -36.92
CA THR A 6 15.10 25.60 -35.66
C THR A 6 14.27 26.36 -34.63
N ASP A 7 13.59 27.43 -35.03
CA ASP A 7 12.72 28.23 -34.17
C ASP A 7 11.49 27.46 -33.70
N LEU A 8 10.90 26.62 -34.56
CA LEU A 8 9.81 25.72 -34.19
C LEU A 8 10.25 24.71 -33.13
N ALA A 9 11.39 24.04 -33.36
CA ALA A 9 11.94 23.07 -32.40
C ALA A 9 12.27 23.72 -31.04
N ASN A 10 12.80 24.94 -31.06
CA ASN A 10 13.03 25.73 -29.84
C ASN A 10 11.72 26.09 -29.13
N ALA A 11 10.68 26.48 -29.88
CA ALA A 11 9.37 26.79 -29.32
C ALA A 11 8.71 25.55 -28.71
N GLU A 12 8.78 24.40 -29.35
CA GLU A 12 8.27 23.12 -28.82
C GLU A 12 9.00 22.70 -27.54
N SER A 13 10.33 22.82 -27.51
CA SER A 13 11.14 22.56 -26.32
C SER A 13 10.71 23.47 -25.14
N GLN A 14 10.49 24.76 -25.40
CA GLN A 14 10.00 25.69 -24.38
C GLN A 14 8.59 25.35 -23.88
N LEU A 15 7.69 24.87 -24.76
CA LEU A 15 6.34 24.46 -24.35
C LEU A 15 6.34 23.24 -23.45
N LEU A 16 7.16 22.23 -23.76
CA LEU A 16 7.34 21.04 -22.92
C LEU A 16 7.84 21.44 -21.53
N LEU A 17 8.86 22.31 -21.47
CA LEU A 17 9.37 22.84 -20.21
C LEU A 17 8.28 23.57 -19.42
N ARG A 18 7.49 24.45 -20.07
CA ARG A 18 6.39 25.15 -19.38
C ARG A 18 5.32 24.19 -18.86
N GLN A 19 4.94 23.17 -19.62
CA GLN A 19 3.94 22.18 -19.17
C GLN A 19 4.40 21.44 -17.91
N THR A 20 5.67 21.06 -17.82
CA THR A 20 6.21 20.41 -16.61
C THR A 20 6.23 21.34 -15.39
N LEU A 21 6.50 22.63 -15.58
CA LEU A 21 6.46 23.64 -14.51
C LEU A 21 5.03 23.90 -14.02
N LEU A 22 4.05 23.88 -14.92
CA LEU A 22 2.63 24.02 -14.55
C LEU A 22 2.18 22.84 -13.68
N ALA A 23 2.59 21.61 -14.01
CA ALA A 23 2.33 20.42 -13.18
C ALA A 23 3.04 20.46 -11.81
N ALA A 24 4.04 21.33 -11.62
CA ALA A 24 4.72 21.50 -10.34
C ALA A 24 3.93 22.36 -9.33
N ASN A 25 2.97 23.19 -9.80
CA ASN A 25 2.22 24.10 -8.93
C ASN A 25 1.06 23.43 -8.17
N ASP A 26 0.68 22.19 -8.49
CA ASP A 26 -0.40 21.45 -7.83
C ASP A 26 0.01 20.72 -6.52
N LYS A 27 1.20 21.01 -5.99
CA LYS A 27 1.91 20.12 -5.04
C LYS A 27 1.75 20.43 -3.55
N PHE A 28 0.57 20.87 -3.10
CA PHE A 28 0.30 20.99 -1.65
C PHE A 28 -0.87 20.12 -1.16
N LYS A 29 -1.25 19.10 -1.94
CA LYS A 29 -2.17 18.06 -1.49
C LYS A 29 -1.36 16.84 -1.08
N TYR A 30 -1.35 16.55 0.22
CA TYR A 30 -0.78 15.32 0.74
C TYR A 30 -1.79 14.18 0.54
N CYS A 31 -1.55 13.36 -0.47
CA CYS A 31 -2.34 12.16 -0.75
C CYS A 31 -1.60 10.93 -0.26
N PHE A 32 -2.31 10.00 0.37
CA PHE A 32 -1.76 8.70 0.72
C PHE A 32 -1.71 7.80 -0.52
N PRO A 33 -0.62 7.04 -0.74
CA PRO A 33 -0.45 6.19 -1.93
C PRO A 33 -1.24 4.88 -1.86
N LEU A 34 -1.89 4.60 -0.73
CA LEU A 34 -2.55 3.34 -0.44
C LEU A 34 -3.90 3.58 0.27
N ASN A 35 -4.84 2.68 0.00
CA ASN A 35 -6.18 2.71 0.57
C ASN A 35 -6.22 1.98 1.91
N GLY A 36 -6.82 2.60 2.92
CA GLY A 36 -6.90 2.03 4.26
C GLY A 36 -7.49 2.99 5.28
N THR A 37 -7.41 2.59 6.54
CA THR A 37 -7.85 3.38 7.69
C THR A 37 -6.73 4.35 8.09
N ILE A 38 -7.06 5.64 8.18
CA ILE A 38 -6.13 6.67 8.65
C ILE A 38 -6.12 6.65 10.18
N GLY A 39 -4.95 6.47 10.78
CA GLY A 39 -4.75 6.57 12.22
C GLY A 39 -4.76 8.03 12.73
N ILE A 40 -4.49 8.20 14.03
CA ILE A 40 -4.44 9.52 14.67
C ILE A 40 -3.36 10.39 14.01
N SER A 41 -3.68 11.66 13.76
CA SER A 41 -2.71 12.64 13.29
C SER A 41 -1.65 12.92 14.36
N GLN A 42 -0.38 12.75 14.00
CA GLN A 42 0.76 13.09 14.84
C GLN A 42 1.13 14.57 14.76
N VAL A 43 0.52 15.32 13.83
CA VAL A 43 0.77 16.75 13.62
C VAL A 43 -0.48 17.58 13.89
N LYS A 44 -0.27 18.82 14.37
CA LYS A 44 -1.32 19.81 14.57
C LYS A 44 -1.52 20.65 13.31
N LEU A 45 -2.73 21.17 13.13
CA LEU A 45 -3.02 22.14 12.08
C LEU A 45 -2.14 23.39 12.26
N GLY A 46 -1.53 23.86 11.18
CA GLY A 46 -0.63 25.02 11.19
C GLY A 46 0.80 24.74 11.66
N ALA A 47 1.14 23.49 12.01
CA ALA A 47 2.52 23.11 12.29
C ALA A 47 3.37 23.13 10.99
N LEU A 48 4.58 23.68 11.08
CA LEU A 48 5.57 23.57 10.01
C LEU A 48 6.00 22.10 9.88
N SER A 49 5.68 21.48 8.75
CA SER A 49 6.10 20.12 8.42
C SER A 49 6.92 20.12 7.15
N PHE A 50 8.06 19.43 7.18
CA PHE A 50 8.93 19.26 6.03
C PHE A 50 8.80 17.82 5.51
N SER A 51 8.63 17.68 4.19
CA SER A 51 8.54 16.38 3.53
C SER A 51 9.81 15.57 3.79
N GLY A 52 9.68 14.39 4.42
CA GLY A 52 10.78 13.46 4.64
C GLY A 52 11.28 13.33 6.09
N TYR A 53 10.92 14.25 7.00
CA TYR A 53 11.38 14.18 8.41
C TYR A 53 10.26 13.85 9.42
N TYR A 54 9.00 14.03 9.06
CA TYR A 54 7.87 13.83 9.98
C TYR A 54 6.90 12.80 9.42
N THR A 55 6.55 11.81 10.25
CA THR A 55 5.41 10.93 9.98
C THR A 55 4.15 11.66 10.41
N MET A 56 3.23 11.95 9.49
CA MET A 56 1.98 12.65 9.83
C MET A 56 0.91 11.69 10.32
N ASN A 57 0.59 10.68 9.50
CA ASN A 57 -0.39 9.65 9.82
C ASN A 57 0.11 8.32 9.27
N THR A 58 -0.25 7.26 9.97
CA THR A 58 -0.13 5.89 9.46
C THR A 58 -1.44 5.52 8.79
N VAL A 59 -1.38 4.98 7.59
CA VAL A 59 -2.54 4.37 6.92
C VAL A 59 -2.35 2.86 6.94
N SER A 60 -3.31 2.14 7.54
CA SER A 60 -3.30 0.68 7.61
C SER A 60 -4.45 0.11 6.80
N THR A 61 -4.16 -0.91 5.99
CA THR A 61 -5.19 -1.65 5.27
C THR A 61 -5.80 -2.71 6.20
N ASN A 62 -7.13 -2.77 6.26
CA ASN A 62 -7.85 -3.75 7.11
C ASN A 62 -8.20 -5.04 6.35
N ASP A 63 -8.05 -5.03 5.02
CA ASP A 63 -8.36 -6.18 4.16
C ASP A 63 -7.40 -6.22 2.95
N PRO A 64 -6.59 -7.27 2.78
CA PRO A 64 -6.43 -8.43 3.66
C PRO A 64 -5.63 -8.10 4.93
N ILE A 65 -5.87 -8.86 6.01
CA ILE A 65 -5.07 -8.80 7.24
C ILE A 65 -4.07 -9.95 7.26
N ALA A 66 -2.78 -9.65 7.46
CA ALA A 66 -1.73 -10.65 7.60
C ALA A 66 -1.66 -11.18 9.04
N VAL A 67 -1.39 -12.47 9.20
CA VAL A 67 -1.18 -13.12 10.50
C VAL A 67 0.15 -13.87 10.46
N ASP A 68 1.11 -13.43 11.29
CA ASP A 68 2.40 -14.10 11.45
C ASP A 68 2.29 -15.20 12.51
N ILE A 69 2.57 -16.45 12.12
CA ILE A 69 2.56 -17.60 13.02
C ILE A 69 4.01 -18.03 13.25
N PRO A 70 4.61 -17.75 14.42
CA PRO A 70 5.96 -18.21 14.72
C PRO A 70 5.96 -19.73 14.94
N VAL A 71 6.65 -20.47 14.07
CA VAL A 71 6.85 -21.92 14.20
C VAL A 71 8.25 -22.22 14.72
N ASN A 72 8.36 -23.10 15.72
CA ASN A 72 9.65 -23.56 16.24
C ASN A 72 10.20 -24.69 15.35
N GLN A 73 11.51 -24.74 15.12
CA GLN A 73 12.16 -25.75 14.28
C GLN A 73 12.01 -27.19 14.79
N GLY A 74 11.74 -27.38 16.09
CA GLY A 74 11.72 -28.71 16.72
C GLY A 74 10.43 -29.49 16.57
N ASP A 75 9.30 -28.82 16.34
CA ASP A 75 8.00 -29.49 16.16
C ASP A 75 7.02 -28.48 15.54
N PRO A 76 6.92 -28.41 14.20
CA PRO A 76 5.76 -27.77 13.62
C PRO A 76 4.60 -28.73 13.87
N SER A 77 3.89 -28.58 14.99
CA SER A 77 2.73 -29.41 15.32
C SER A 77 1.58 -29.09 14.34
N PHE A 78 1.75 -29.50 13.08
CA PHE A 78 0.67 -29.80 12.18
C PHE A 78 -0.05 -30.97 12.80
N TYR A 79 -1.24 -30.75 13.36
CA TYR A 79 -2.10 -31.87 13.73
C TYR A 79 -2.22 -32.78 12.51
N PRO A 80 -1.92 -34.09 12.64
CA PRO A 80 -2.03 -34.99 11.51
C PRO A 80 -3.49 -34.92 11.04
N VAL A 81 -3.68 -34.36 9.86
CA VAL A 81 -4.96 -34.39 9.17
C VAL A 81 -5.23 -35.87 8.94
N GLU A 82 -6.11 -36.45 9.76
CA GLU A 82 -6.64 -37.77 9.49
C GLU A 82 -7.18 -37.73 8.07
N LYS A 83 -6.66 -38.61 7.21
CA LYS A 83 -6.98 -38.70 5.79
C LYS A 83 -8.46 -39.04 5.59
N GLN A 84 -9.36 -38.09 5.84
CA GLN A 84 -10.70 -38.12 5.31
C GLN A 84 -10.64 -37.47 3.94
N LEU A 85 -10.91 -38.29 2.92
CA LEU A 85 -11.04 -37.95 1.51
C LEU A 85 -12.28 -37.05 1.29
N VAL A 86 -12.35 -35.92 1.99
CA VAL A 86 -13.45 -34.96 1.88
C VAL A 86 -12.84 -33.61 1.56
N LYS A 87 -12.79 -33.34 0.26
CA LYS A 87 -12.80 -32.04 -0.44
C LYS A 87 -12.17 -30.86 0.33
N ASP A 88 -10.97 -30.49 -0.14
CA ASP A 88 -10.19 -29.29 0.21
C ASP A 88 -9.88 -29.15 1.71
N SER A 89 -8.66 -29.54 2.10
CA SER A 89 -8.15 -29.29 3.46
C SER A 89 -7.91 -27.79 3.63
N LEU A 90 -8.97 -27.06 3.96
CA LEU A 90 -8.91 -25.65 4.33
C LEU A 90 -8.30 -25.54 5.72
N PHE A 91 -7.14 -24.89 5.81
CA PHE A 91 -6.58 -24.48 7.08
C PHE A 91 -7.54 -23.46 7.72
N SER A 92 -8.17 -23.82 8.84
CA SER A 92 -9.08 -22.95 9.59
C SER A 92 -8.42 -22.45 10.87
N ILE A 93 -8.43 -21.13 11.09
CA ILE A 93 -7.88 -20.51 12.30
C ILE A 93 -8.98 -20.46 13.36
N GLN A 94 -8.71 -20.96 14.57
CA GLN A 94 -9.57 -20.77 15.73
C GLN A 94 -9.14 -19.51 16.49
N LEU A 95 -10.07 -18.59 16.69
CA LEU A 95 -9.86 -17.35 17.41
C LEU A 95 -9.95 -17.58 18.93
N GLN A 96 -9.46 -16.62 19.72
CA GLN A 96 -9.42 -16.72 21.19
C GLN A 96 -10.81 -16.84 21.85
N ASP A 97 -11.86 -16.49 21.12
CA ASP A 97 -13.27 -16.63 21.53
C ASP A 97 -13.87 -18.00 21.13
N ASN A 98 -13.05 -18.94 20.69
CA ASN A 98 -13.41 -20.26 20.13
C ASN A 98 -14.21 -20.20 18.82
N SER A 99 -14.32 -19.04 18.18
CA SER A 99 -14.93 -18.97 16.84
C SER A 99 -13.92 -19.42 15.76
N ILE A 100 -14.44 -20.10 14.73
CA ILE A 100 -13.64 -20.54 13.58
C ILE A 100 -13.68 -19.45 12.50
N TYR A 101 -12.51 -18.98 12.06
CA TYR A 101 -12.37 -18.00 11.00
C TYR A 101 -12.80 -18.59 9.64
N LYS A 102 -13.82 -17.99 9.01
CA LYS A 102 -14.50 -18.55 7.83
C LYS A 102 -14.08 -17.94 6.49
N ARG A 103 -13.25 -16.90 6.48
CA ARG A 103 -12.82 -16.27 5.23
C ARG A 103 -11.63 -17.04 4.66
N GLN A 104 -11.75 -17.42 3.39
CA GLN A 104 -10.68 -18.06 2.63
C GLN A 104 -9.61 -16.99 2.34
N GLY A 105 -8.33 -17.32 2.50
CA GLY A 105 -7.25 -16.42 2.11
C GLY A 105 -7.09 -16.46 0.60
N ASP A 106 -7.28 -15.33 -0.08
CA ASP A 106 -6.94 -15.20 -1.49
C ASP A 106 -5.43 -14.91 -1.62
N TYR A 107 -4.74 -15.80 -2.35
CA TYR A 107 -3.37 -15.60 -2.78
C TYR A 107 -3.39 -14.89 -4.13
N CYS A 108 -2.88 -13.66 -4.19
CA CYS A 108 -2.65 -12.97 -5.47
C CYS A 108 -1.22 -13.29 -5.94
N ASP A 109 -1.10 -13.89 -7.14
CA ASP A 109 0.15 -13.98 -7.91
C ASP A 109 0.62 -12.59 -8.40
#